data_AF-A0A928DE28-F1
#
_entry.id   AF-A0A928DE28-F1
#
_cell.length_a   1.000
_cell.length_b   1.000
_cell.length_c   1.000
_cell.angle_alpha   90.00
_cell.angle_beta   90.00
_cell.angle_gamma   90.00
#
_symmetry.space_group_name_H-M   'P 1'
#
loop_
_entity.id
_entity.type
_entity.pdbx_description
1 polymer ?
#
loop_
_entity_poly.entity_id
_entity_poly.type
_entity_poly.pdbx_seq_one_letter_code
_entity_poly.pdbx_strand_id
1 'polypeptide(L)'
;MIKKIAFLEKMFSGTLSRPRFWKLQLFWWLIVEGVILLSTILFVLFIFSTPLYTHISSVNMSRAPFSQAGNFTFFSLITPVILILLLIPFIGMNVRRLRDSGSSLHWLWLLLLPGIGWLVLLYPLCKPSRELPGKDNSDSAEA
;
A
#
# COMPACT_ATOMS: atom_id res chain seq x y z
N MET A 1 -17.87 -17.14 -1.40
CA MET A 1 -16.46 -16.86 -1.77
C MET A 1 -16.33 -16.30 -3.19
N ILE A 2 -16.78 -17.03 -4.22
CA ILE A 2 -16.66 -16.72 -5.67
C ILE A 2 -16.83 -15.24 -6.06
N LYS A 3 -17.84 -14.51 -5.55
CA LYS A 3 -18.06 -13.09 -5.89
C LYS A 3 -16.85 -12.16 -5.62
N LYS A 4 -15.96 -12.48 -4.67
CA LYS A 4 -14.70 -11.72 -4.46
C LYS A 4 -13.67 -11.98 -5.56
N ILE A 5 -13.63 -13.17 -6.15
CA ILE A 5 -12.69 -13.54 -7.22
C ILE A 5 -13.06 -12.77 -8.49
N ALA A 6 -14.33 -12.82 -8.91
CA ALA A 6 -14.84 -12.05 -10.05
C ALA A 6 -14.66 -10.52 -9.89
N PHE A 7 -14.67 -9.99 -8.66
CA PHE A 7 -14.35 -8.59 -8.40
C PHE A 7 -12.86 -8.29 -8.64
N LEU A 8 -11.95 -9.13 -8.14
CA LEU A 8 -10.49 -8.98 -8.33
C LEU A 8 -10.07 -9.15 -9.80
N GLU A 9 -10.76 -10.02 -10.53
CA GLU A 9 -10.63 -10.22 -11.97
C GLU A 9 -11.10 -8.99 -12.76
N LYS A 10 -12.32 -8.50 -12.49
CA LYS A 10 -12.87 -7.28 -13.11
C LYS A 10 -12.10 -6.00 -12.73
N MET A 11 -11.35 -6.02 -11.62
CA MET A 11 -10.42 -4.96 -11.23
C MET A 11 -9.15 -4.90 -12.12
N PHE A 12 -8.90 -5.91 -12.95
CA PHE A 12 -7.72 -6.00 -13.84
C PHE A 12 -8.05 -6.19 -15.32
N SER A 13 -9.27 -6.61 -15.68
CA SER A 13 -9.68 -6.85 -17.08
C SER A 13 -9.92 -5.57 -17.90
N GLY A 14 -9.23 -4.47 -17.60
CA GLY A 14 -9.39 -3.19 -18.30
C GLY A 14 -8.20 -2.26 -18.08
N THR A 15 -7.81 -1.53 -19.14
CA THR A 15 -6.68 -0.60 -19.11
C THR A 15 -6.91 0.54 -18.12
N LEU A 16 -5.92 0.79 -17.25
CA LEU A 16 -6.00 1.85 -16.26
C LEU A 16 -5.65 3.20 -16.88
N SER A 17 -6.67 3.91 -17.37
CA SER A 17 -6.52 5.30 -17.83
C SER A 17 -5.87 6.16 -16.73
N ARG A 18 -4.94 7.03 -17.11
CA ARG A 18 -4.02 7.72 -16.16
C ARG A 18 -4.74 8.34 -14.95
N PRO A 19 -5.91 9.02 -15.08
CA PRO A 19 -6.63 9.58 -13.93
C PRO A 19 -7.20 8.53 -12.95
N ARG A 20 -7.52 7.32 -13.41
CA ARG A 20 -7.97 6.22 -12.54
C ARG A 20 -6.81 5.66 -11.72
N PHE A 21 -5.64 5.44 -12.34
CA PHE A 21 -4.43 5.03 -11.62
C PHE A 21 -4.07 6.02 -10.52
N TRP A 22 -4.00 7.32 -10.82
CA TRP A 22 -3.65 8.35 -9.84
C TRP A 22 -4.65 8.47 -8.69
N LYS A 23 -5.95 8.36 -8.95
CA LYS A 23 -6.97 8.34 -7.88
C LYS A 23 -6.83 7.11 -6.98
N LEU A 24 -6.53 5.93 -7.54
CA LEU A 24 -6.27 4.72 -6.76
C LEU A 24 -4.98 4.84 -5.93
N GLN A 25 -3.89 5.38 -6.51
CA GLN A 25 -2.61 5.59 -5.81
C GLN A 25 -2.74 6.58 -4.64
N LEU A 26 -3.50 7.67 -4.81
CA LEU A 26 -3.76 8.64 -3.73
C LEU A 26 -4.66 8.07 -2.63
N PHE A 27 -5.73 7.37 -2.99
CA PHE A 27 -6.60 6.66 -2.04
C PHE A 27 -5.83 5.58 -1.27
N TRP A 28 -4.92 4.89 -1.96
CA TRP A 28 -4.03 3.91 -1.36
C TRP A 28 -3.09 4.52 -0.33
N TRP A 29 -2.44 5.64 -0.67
CA TRP A 29 -1.55 6.36 0.22
C TRP A 29 -2.30 6.84 1.48
N LEU A 30 -3.52 7.37 1.31
CA LEU A 30 -4.40 7.76 2.42
C LEU A 30 -4.74 6.60 3.39
N ILE A 31 -4.94 5.38 2.87
CA ILE A 31 -5.16 4.19 3.72
C ILE A 31 -3.91 3.85 4.52
N VAL A 32 -2.73 3.82 3.87
CA VAL A 32 -1.47 3.45 4.53
C VAL A 32 -1.10 4.47 5.60
N GLU A 33 -1.14 5.77 5.27
CA GLU A 33 -0.88 6.85 6.23
C GLU A 33 -1.93 6.85 7.36
N GLY A 34 -3.21 6.59 7.07
CA GLY A 34 -4.25 6.46 8.10
C GLY A 34 -3.97 5.34 9.11
N VAL A 35 -3.48 4.19 8.65
CA VAL A 35 -3.08 3.06 9.52
C VAL A 35 -1.81 3.39 10.32
N ILE A 36 -0.83 4.05 9.71
CA ILE A 36 0.43 4.45 10.37
C ILE A 36 0.16 5.53 11.43
N LEU A 37 -0.64 6.55 11.11
CA LEU A 37 -1.04 7.61 12.05
C LEU A 37 -1.85 7.03 13.22
N LEU A 38 -2.82 6.14 12.96
CA LEU A 38 -3.55 5.47 14.04
C LEU A 38 -2.63 4.64 14.94
N SER A 39 -1.74 3.84 14.36
CA SER A 39 -0.79 3.01 15.13
C SER A 39 0.19 3.86 15.94
N THR A 40 0.73 4.94 15.37
CA THR A 40 1.65 5.86 16.08
C THR A 40 0.96 6.67 17.18
N ILE A 41 -0.27 7.15 16.97
CA ILE A 41 -1.07 7.80 18.02
C ILE A 41 -1.31 6.83 19.19
N LEU A 42 -1.73 5.60 18.91
CA LEU A 42 -1.95 4.58 19.94
C LEU A 42 -0.65 4.18 20.66
N PHE A 43 0.48 4.13 19.95
CA PHE A 43 1.79 3.84 20.54
C PHE A 43 2.29 4.98 21.44
N VAL A 44 2.07 6.25 21.04
CA VAL A 44 2.38 7.42 21.88
C VAL A 44 1.51 7.44 23.14
N LEU A 45 0.20 7.19 23.02
CA LEU A 45 -0.69 7.04 24.17
C LEU A 45 -0.27 5.89 25.09
N PHE A 46 0.17 4.76 24.54
CA PHE A 46 0.74 3.67 25.31
C PHE A 46 1.96 4.13 26.12
N ILE A 47 2.97 4.77 25.48
CA ILE A 47 4.16 5.30 26.16
C ILE A 47 3.77 6.21 27.34
N PHE A 48 2.89 7.20 27.12
CA PHE A 48 2.44 8.12 28.17
C PHE A 48 1.68 7.42 29.31
N SER A 49 1.01 6.29 29.05
CA SER A 49 0.34 5.50 30.09
C SER A 49 1.30 4.65 30.94
N THR A 50 2.45 4.23 30.38
CA THR A 50 3.38 3.30 31.05
C THR A 50 3.88 3.76 32.44
N PRO A 51 4.30 5.02 32.70
CA PRO A 51 4.78 5.41 34.02
C PRO A 51 3.68 5.32 35.08
N LEU A 52 2.46 5.78 34.75
CA LEU A 52 1.30 5.73 35.65
C LEU A 52 0.96 4.27 36.01
N TYR A 53 0.98 3.37 35.03
CA TYR A 53 0.81 1.94 35.29
C TYR A 53 1.92 1.39 36.20
N THR A 54 3.20 1.73 35.99
CA THR A 54 4.28 1.23 36.85
C THR A 54 4.17 1.69 38.30
N HIS A 55 3.76 2.94 38.56
CA HIS A 55 3.55 3.44 39.93
C HIS A 55 2.38 2.74 40.64
N ILE A 56 1.24 2.55 39.97
CA ILE A 56 0.10 1.83 40.58
C ILE A 56 0.45 0.34 40.78
N SER A 57 1.24 -0.23 39.87
CA SER A 57 1.66 -1.63 39.87
C SER A 57 2.63 -1.99 41.00
N SER A 58 3.49 -1.06 41.46
CA SER A 58 4.40 -1.33 42.58
C SER A 58 3.65 -1.62 43.90
N VAL A 59 2.39 -1.20 43.99
CA VAL A 59 1.49 -1.47 45.13
C VAL A 59 0.77 -2.83 44.98
N ASN A 60 0.69 -3.38 43.76
CA ASN A 60 -0.10 -4.59 43.43
C ASN A 60 0.64 -5.48 42.42
N MET A 61 1.75 -6.10 42.85
CA MET A 61 2.75 -6.75 41.99
C MET A 61 2.28 -8.00 41.21
N SER A 62 1.00 -8.41 41.31
CA SER A 62 0.48 -9.66 40.75
C SER A 62 -0.12 -9.58 39.33
N ARG A 63 -0.35 -8.37 38.78
CA ARG A 63 -1.04 -8.20 37.48
C ARG A 63 -0.33 -7.33 36.43
N ALA A 64 0.76 -6.67 36.80
CA ALA A 64 1.40 -5.63 36.00
C ALA A 64 2.16 -6.09 34.72
N PRO A 65 3.01 -7.14 34.74
CA PRO A 65 3.90 -7.39 33.60
C PRO A 65 3.19 -7.96 32.36
N PHE A 66 2.10 -8.71 32.55
CA PHE A 66 1.39 -9.37 31.45
C PHE A 66 0.65 -8.41 30.51
N SER A 67 0.05 -7.34 31.02
CA SER A 67 -0.69 -6.37 30.20
C SER A 67 0.26 -5.51 29.34
N GLN A 68 1.40 -5.10 29.90
CA GLN A 68 2.41 -4.31 29.18
C GLN A 68 3.01 -5.12 28.02
N ALA A 69 3.34 -6.39 28.24
CA ALA A 69 3.89 -7.29 27.22
C ALA A 69 2.91 -7.55 26.04
N GLY A 70 1.62 -7.70 26.33
CA GLY A 70 0.58 -7.88 25.31
C GLY A 70 0.42 -6.65 24.40
N ASN A 71 0.51 -5.44 24.96
CA ASN A 71 0.44 -4.21 24.17
C ASN A 71 1.69 -3.99 23.30
N PHE A 72 2.89 -4.24 23.84
CA PHE A 72 4.14 -4.14 23.07
C PHE A 72 4.16 -5.09 21.86
N THR A 73 3.73 -6.34 22.06
CA THR A 73 3.64 -7.33 20.96
C THR A 73 2.60 -6.97 19.90
N PHE A 74 1.51 -6.28 20.27
CA PHE A 74 0.54 -5.74 19.30
C PHE A 74 1.18 -4.76 18.31
N PHE A 75 1.92 -3.75 18.80
CA PHE A 75 2.62 -2.80 17.92
C PHE A 75 3.76 -3.47 17.16
N SER A 76 4.55 -4.30 17.83
CA SER A 76 5.74 -4.94 17.24
C SER A 76 5.44 -5.99 16.16
N LEU A 77 4.25 -6.61 16.16
CA LEU A 77 3.94 -7.74 15.26
C LEU A 77 2.71 -7.52 14.38
N ILE A 78 1.61 -6.95 14.90
CA ILE A 78 0.36 -6.88 14.14
C ILE A 78 0.36 -5.72 13.13
N THR A 79 0.94 -4.58 13.49
CA THR A 79 1.11 -3.44 12.56
C THR A 79 1.94 -3.82 11.32
N PRO A 80 3.15 -4.41 11.42
CA PRO A 80 3.91 -4.80 10.23
C PRO A 80 3.22 -5.90 9.41
N VAL A 81 2.50 -6.84 10.02
CA VAL A 81 1.71 -7.85 9.27
C VAL A 81 0.60 -7.20 8.42
N ILE A 82 -0.09 -6.19 8.96
CA ILE A 82 -1.09 -5.41 8.19
C ILE A 82 -0.41 -4.67 7.03
N LEU A 83 0.74 -4.01 7.27
CA LEU A 83 1.49 -3.30 6.23
C LEU A 83 2.00 -4.24 5.11
N ILE A 84 2.44 -5.46 5.45
CA ILE A 84 2.83 -6.48 4.47
C ILE A 84 1.64 -6.95 3.64
N LEU A 85 0.47 -7.14 4.26
CA LEU A 85 -0.76 -7.53 3.54
C LEU A 85 -1.23 -6.42 2.59
N LEU A 86 -1.03 -5.16 2.97
CA LEU A 86 -1.24 -3.97 2.15
C LEU A 86 -0.18 -3.85 1.01
N LEU A 87 1.06 -4.27 1.22
CA LEU A 87 2.11 -4.19 0.19
C LEU A 87 1.79 -4.99 -1.09
N ILE A 88 1.02 -6.09 -0.98
CA ILE A 88 0.66 -6.96 -2.11
C ILE A 88 -0.14 -6.21 -3.21
N PRO A 89 -1.32 -5.62 -2.94
CA PRO A 89 -2.03 -4.82 -3.95
C PRO A 89 -1.26 -3.56 -4.37
N PHE A 90 -0.43 -2.96 -3.51
CA PHE A 90 0.43 -1.84 -3.90
C PHE A 90 1.40 -2.22 -5.02
N ILE A 91 2.16 -3.30 -4.84
CA ILE A 91 3.04 -3.84 -5.89
C ILE A 91 2.20 -4.23 -7.12
N GLY A 92 1.05 -4.89 -6.91
CA GLY A 92 0.14 -5.28 -7.99
C GLY A 92 -0.32 -4.13 -8.90
N MET A 93 -0.66 -2.96 -8.33
CA MET A 93 -1.04 -1.78 -9.12
C MET A 93 0.13 -1.22 -9.94
N ASN A 94 1.32 -1.13 -9.35
CA ASN A 94 2.51 -0.59 -10.01
C ASN A 94 3.06 -1.56 -11.09
N VAL A 95 3.05 -2.87 -10.84
CA VAL A 95 3.33 -3.93 -11.84
C VAL A 95 2.45 -3.79 -13.07
N ARG A 96 1.13 -3.62 -12.88
CA ARG A 96 0.17 -3.46 -13.98
C ARG A 96 0.46 -2.16 -14.74
N ARG A 97 0.59 -1.03 -14.04
CA ARG A 97 0.78 0.28 -14.68
C ARG A 97 2.10 0.40 -15.47
N LEU A 98 3.19 -0.21 -14.99
CA LEU A 98 4.46 -0.28 -15.73
C LEU A 98 4.33 -1.16 -16.99
N ARG A 99 3.62 -2.28 -16.90
CA ARG A 99 3.33 -3.15 -18.05
C ARG A 99 2.49 -2.41 -19.11
N ASP A 100 1.44 -1.71 -18.69
CA ASP A 100 0.58 -0.90 -19.56
C ASP A 100 1.35 0.22 -20.28
N SER A 101 2.42 0.78 -19.66
CA SER A 101 3.28 1.80 -20.28
C SER A 101 4.41 1.24 -21.13
N GLY A 102 4.51 -0.08 -21.30
CA GLY A 102 5.60 -0.75 -22.01
C GLY A 102 6.96 -0.66 -21.29
N SER A 103 6.97 -0.29 -20.00
CA SER A 103 8.20 -0.16 -19.20
C SER A 103 8.59 -1.50 -18.58
N SER A 104 9.90 -1.80 -18.52
CA SER A 104 10.38 -3.06 -17.94
C SER A 104 10.09 -3.15 -16.43
N LEU A 105 9.73 -4.33 -15.94
CA LEU A 105 9.42 -4.58 -14.52
C LEU A 105 10.57 -4.22 -13.56
N HIS A 106 11.82 -4.18 -14.04
CA HIS A 106 13.00 -3.80 -13.26
C HIS A 106 12.92 -2.41 -12.60
N TRP A 107 12.07 -1.49 -13.09
CA TRP A 107 11.88 -0.19 -12.43
C TRP A 107 11.27 -0.33 -11.02
N LEU A 108 10.63 -1.47 -10.69
CA LEU A 108 10.15 -1.76 -9.34
C LEU A 108 11.27 -1.95 -8.32
N TRP A 109 12.49 -2.32 -8.72
CA TRP A 109 13.63 -2.40 -7.79
C TRP A 109 13.99 -1.03 -7.20
N LEU A 110 13.67 0.06 -7.91
CA LEU A 110 13.81 1.43 -7.40
C LEU A 110 12.86 1.71 -6.23
N LEU A 111 11.78 0.94 -6.04
CA LEU A 111 10.93 1.05 -4.86
C LEU A 111 11.68 0.72 -3.55
N LEU A 112 12.75 -0.07 -3.65
CA LEU A 112 13.63 -0.40 -2.52
C LEU A 112 14.52 0.78 -2.09
N LEU A 113 14.63 1.82 -2.91
CA LEU A 113 15.39 3.06 -2.65
C LEU A 113 14.42 4.19 -2.25
N PRO A 114 14.21 4.45 -0.95
CA PRO A 114 13.30 5.51 -0.50
C PRO A 114 13.74 6.90 -1.01
N GLY A 115 12.76 7.76 -1.26
CA GLY A 115 12.99 9.09 -1.86
C GLY A 115 13.28 9.02 -3.36
N ILE A 116 14.55 8.91 -3.73
CA ILE A 116 15.00 9.05 -5.14
C ILE A 116 14.37 7.99 -6.05
N GLY A 117 14.31 6.73 -5.60
CA GLY A 117 13.77 5.65 -6.40
C GLY A 117 12.26 5.79 -6.69
N TRP A 118 11.52 6.39 -5.75
CA TRP A 118 10.11 6.76 -5.96
C TRP A 118 9.94 7.86 -7.01
N LEU A 119 10.77 8.92 -6.95
CA LEU A 119 10.75 10.00 -7.95
C LEU A 119 11.07 9.49 -9.36
N VAL A 120 12.06 8.59 -9.48
CA VAL A 120 12.42 7.96 -10.76
C VAL A 120 11.30 7.03 -11.27
N LEU A 121 10.56 6.36 -10.37
CA LEU A 121 9.37 5.57 -10.71
C LEU A 121 8.19 6.41 -11.23
N LEU A 122 8.06 7.70 -10.88
CA LEU A 122 6.99 8.56 -11.40
C LEU A 122 7.07 8.74 -12.92
N TYR A 123 8.28 8.76 -13.50
CA TYR A 123 8.49 8.95 -14.95
C TYR A 123 7.77 7.89 -15.80
N PRO A 124 8.00 6.57 -15.64
CA PRO A 124 7.27 5.54 -16.41
C PRO A 124 5.79 5.43 -16.01
N LEU A 125 5.40 5.78 -14.76
CA LEU A 125 4.00 5.78 -14.33
C LEU A 125 3.18 6.92 -14.99
N CYS A 126 3.83 8.00 -15.42
CA CYS A 126 3.21 9.12 -16.13
C CYS A 126 3.09 8.94 -17.66
N LYS A 127 3.88 8.04 -18.27
CA LYS A 127 3.86 7.78 -19.73
C LYS A 127 2.47 7.39 -20.26
N PRO A 128 2.19 7.56 -21.57
CA PRO A 128 1.02 6.93 -22.20
C PRO A 128 0.97 5.43 -21.88
N SER A 129 -0.24 4.87 -21.79
CA SER A 129 -0.40 3.43 -22.07
C SER A 129 -0.06 3.21 -23.54
N ARG A 130 0.64 2.12 -23.88
CA ARG A 130 0.91 1.81 -25.30
C ARG A 130 -0.41 1.46 -25.98
N GLU A 131 -0.71 2.10 -27.10
CA GLU A 131 -1.86 1.73 -27.93
C GLU A 131 -1.56 0.40 -28.63
N LEU A 132 -2.59 -0.42 -28.82
CA LEU A 132 -2.45 -1.71 -29.49
C LEU A 132 -2.26 -1.46 -30.99
N PRO A 133 -1.20 -1.97 -31.62
CA PRO A 133 -0.97 -1.75 -33.05
C PRO A 133 -2.09 -2.40 -33.87
N GLY A 134 -2.72 -1.63 -34.77
CA GLY A 134 -3.81 -2.12 -35.63
C GLY A 134 -5.21 -1.59 -35.32
N LYS A 135 -5.37 -0.47 -34.60
CA LYS A 135 -6.63 0.29 -34.55
C LYS A 135 -6.62 1.58 -35.41
N ASP A 136 -5.45 1.99 -35.84
CA ASP A 136 -5.20 3.12 -36.74
C ASP A 136 -5.51 2.78 -38.21
N ASN A 137 -5.18 1.57 -38.66
CA ASN A 137 -5.20 1.19 -40.08
C ASN A 137 -6.56 0.67 -40.60
N SER A 138 -7.56 0.43 -39.75
CA SER A 138 -8.92 0.07 -40.18
C SER A 138 -9.70 1.27 -40.68
N ASP A 139 -9.65 2.35 -39.89
CA ASP A 139 -10.54 3.51 -40.04
C ASP A 139 -10.13 4.38 -41.25
N SER A 140 -8.94 4.13 -41.83
CA SER A 140 -8.44 4.72 -43.07
C SER A 140 -8.61 3.82 -44.31
N ALA A 141 -9.29 2.68 -44.20
CA ALA A 141 -9.54 1.75 -45.30
C ALA A 141 -11.03 1.73 -45.75
N GLU A 142 -11.89 2.47 -45.07
CA GLU A 142 -13.34 2.58 -45.34
C GLU A 142 -13.75 3.99 -45.84
N ALA A 143 -12.79 4.77 -46.35
CA ALA A 143 -12.95 6.16 -46.80
C ALA A 143 -12.30 6.42 -48.18
#